data_AF-A0A8K0CT59-F1
#
_entry.id   AF-A0A8K0CT59-F1
#
_cell.length_a   1.000
_cell.length_b   1.000
_cell.length_c   1.000
_cell.angle_alpha   90.00
_cell.angle_beta   90.00
_cell.angle_gamma   90.00
#
_symmetry.space_group_name_H-M   'P 1'
#
loop_
_entity.id
_entity.type
_entity.pdbx_description
1 polymer ?
#
loop_
_entity_poly.entity_id
_entity_poly.type
_entity_poly.pdbx_seq_one_letter_code
_entity_poly.pdbx_strand_id
1 'polypeptide(L)'
;SMTYIHKQWKPPVQKFEKECMLETGLEQYVLNEFYESPDIPDNYHFKCQLKCYGMKLGILSSTGDINVEKWVDLFDYMNVALAEKCVQMVKEEDLCEKSYLLVKCVNDELSKQYPS
;
A
#
# COMPACT_ATOMS: atom_id res chain seq x y z
N SER A 1 10.07 11.80 -7.39
CA SER A 1 10.76 11.29 -6.19
C SER A 1 9.80 10.44 -5.37
N MET A 2 10.29 9.46 -4.60
CA MET A 2 9.44 8.50 -3.86
C MET A 2 8.46 9.15 -2.89
N THR A 3 8.86 10.26 -2.27
CA THR A 3 7.98 11.09 -1.44
C THR A 3 6.74 11.62 -2.19
N TYR A 4 6.79 11.76 -3.52
CA TYR A 4 5.60 12.12 -4.31
C TYR A 4 4.57 10.99 -4.34
N ILE A 5 5.01 9.74 -4.53
CA ILE A 5 4.13 8.56 -4.57
C ILE A 5 3.47 8.36 -3.20
N HIS A 6 4.23 8.47 -2.11
CA HIS A 6 3.70 8.39 -0.75
C HIS A 6 2.69 9.51 -0.46
N LYS A 7 2.89 10.71 -1.00
CA LYS A 7 1.89 11.79 -0.91
C LYS A 7 0.61 11.50 -1.71
N GLN A 8 0.72 10.91 -2.90
CA GLN A 8 -0.44 10.49 -3.69
C GLN A 8 -1.18 9.29 -3.06
N TRP A 9 -0.55 8.56 -2.14
CA TRP A 9 -1.20 7.49 -1.39
C TRP A 9 -2.29 8.00 -0.44
N LYS A 10 -2.09 9.19 0.14
CA LYS A 10 -2.93 9.71 1.23
C LYS A 10 -4.40 9.97 0.84
N PRO A 11 -4.72 10.65 -0.28
CA PRO A 11 -6.10 11.00 -0.60
C PRO A 11 -7.07 9.81 -0.69
N PRO A 12 -6.73 8.70 -1.38
CA PRO A 12 -7.62 7.53 -1.46
C PRO A 12 -7.94 6.90 -0.10
N VAL A 13 -6.97 6.87 0.83
CA VAL A 13 -7.10 6.17 2.11
C VAL A 13 -7.56 7.05 3.27
N GLN A 14 -7.52 8.38 3.11
CA GLN A 14 -7.69 9.35 4.21
C GLN A 14 -8.98 9.14 5.02
N LYS A 15 -10.10 8.81 4.36
CA LYS A 15 -11.38 8.58 5.04
C LYS A 15 -11.39 7.35 5.98
N PHE A 16 -10.44 6.44 5.80
CA PHE A 16 -10.30 5.23 6.61
C PHE A 16 -9.13 5.29 7.59
N GLU A 17 -8.30 6.33 7.53
CA GLU A 17 -7.06 6.45 8.31
C GLU A 17 -7.30 6.21 9.81
N LYS A 18 -8.22 6.97 10.40
CA LYS A 18 -8.55 6.85 11.83
C LYS A 18 -9.10 5.48 12.20
N GLU A 19 -9.96 4.92 11.37
CA GLU A 19 -10.57 3.60 11.61
C GLU A 19 -9.50 2.50 11.58
N CYS A 20 -8.66 2.50 10.55
CA CYS A 20 -7.61 1.51 10.40
C CYS A 20 -6.54 1.64 11.49
N MET A 21 -6.18 2.85 11.90
CA MET A 21 -5.25 3.04 13.02
C MET A 21 -5.79 2.46 14.33
N LEU A 22 -7.10 2.60 14.59
CA LEU A 22 -7.75 1.99 15.75
C LEU A 22 -7.79 0.47 15.66
N GLU A 23 -8.03 -0.11 14.48
CA GLU A 23 -8.02 -1.56 14.26
C GLU A 23 -6.62 -2.15 14.48
N THR A 24 -5.60 -1.47 13.98
CA THR A 24 -4.24 -2.00 13.94
C THR A 24 -3.42 -1.67 15.16
N GLY A 25 -3.77 -0.60 15.89
CA GLY A 25 -2.92 -0.03 16.93
C GLY A 25 -1.70 0.72 16.38
N LEU A 26 -1.74 1.13 15.10
CA LEU A 26 -0.66 1.89 14.50
C LEU A 26 -0.54 3.28 15.15
N GLU A 27 0.65 3.58 15.65
CA GLU A 27 0.97 4.90 16.19
C GLU A 27 1.08 5.95 15.06
N GLN A 28 0.53 7.14 15.31
CA GLN A 28 0.47 8.22 14.31
C GLN A 28 1.84 8.59 13.72
N TYR A 29 2.91 8.53 14.53
CA TYR A 29 4.24 8.92 14.07
C TYR A 29 4.78 7.99 12.98
N VAL A 30 4.43 6.69 13.00
CA VAL A 30 4.84 5.72 11.97
C VAL A 30 4.18 6.03 10.63
N LEU A 31 2.91 6.44 10.68
CA LEU A 31 2.19 6.85 9.47
C LEU A 31 2.72 8.17 8.91
N ASN A 32 3.09 9.12 9.78
CA ASN A 32 3.73 10.36 9.34
C ASN A 32 5.09 10.08 8.68
N GLU A 33 5.91 9.18 9.26
CA GLU A 33 7.18 8.76 8.69
C GLU A 33 7.01 8.20 7.26
N PHE A 34 6.00 7.35 7.04
CA PHE A 34 5.70 6.85 5.69
C PHE A 34 5.40 7.97 4.69
N TYR A 35 4.66 9.01 5.09
CA TYR A 35 4.33 10.13 4.18
C TYR A 35 5.50 11.08 3.91
N GLU A 36 6.50 11.11 4.79
CA GLU A 36 7.60 12.08 4.76
C GLU A 36 8.93 11.46 4.28
N SER A 37 9.09 10.16 4.45
CA SER A 37 10.29 9.39 4.09
C SER A 37 10.11 8.67 2.73
N PRO A 38 11.21 8.44 1.97
CA PRO A 38 11.18 7.50 0.85
C PRO A 38 11.07 6.03 1.29
N ASP A 39 11.33 5.72 2.56
CA ASP A 39 11.33 4.35 3.06
C ASP A 39 9.93 3.90 3.51
N ILE A 40 9.62 2.63 3.27
CA ILE A 40 8.39 2.00 3.74
C ILE A 40 8.66 1.37 5.11
N PRO A 41 7.97 1.79 6.18
CA PRO A 41 8.18 1.23 7.51
C PRO A 41 8.00 -0.30 7.56
N ASP A 42 9.02 -1.01 8.01
CA ASP A 42 8.93 -2.46 8.30
C ASP A 42 8.43 -2.68 9.73
N ASN A 43 7.16 -2.36 9.94
CA ASN A 43 6.48 -2.44 11.24
C ASN A 43 5.18 -3.25 11.10
N TYR A 44 4.97 -4.25 11.96
CA TYR A 44 3.79 -5.13 11.88
C TYR A 44 2.45 -4.37 11.82
N HIS A 45 2.26 -3.38 12.69
CA HIS A 45 1.03 -2.57 12.71
C HIS A 45 0.87 -1.77 11.41
N PHE A 46 1.97 -1.30 10.83
CA PHE A 46 1.95 -0.61 9.53
C PHE A 46 1.60 -1.56 8.38
N LYS A 47 2.14 -2.79 8.38
CA LYS A 47 1.76 -3.82 7.40
C LYS A 47 0.25 -4.10 7.47
N CYS A 48 -0.29 -4.23 8.68
CA CYS A 48 -1.71 -4.42 8.88
C CYS A 48 -2.56 -3.17 8.56
N GLN A 49 -1.99 -1.96 8.67
CA GLN A 49 -2.63 -0.72 8.22
C GLN A 49 -2.87 -0.75 6.70
N LEU A 50 -1.86 -1.18 5.93
CA LEU A 50 -1.99 -1.35 4.48
C LEU A 50 -3.06 -2.38 4.12
N LYS A 51 -3.11 -3.51 4.85
CA LYS A 51 -4.18 -4.51 4.72
C LYS A 51 -5.56 -3.91 4.98
N CYS A 52 -5.71 -3.12 6.04
CA CYS A 52 -6.98 -2.47 6.36
C CYS A 52 -7.44 -1.54 5.23
N TYR A 53 -6.54 -0.70 4.71
CA TYR A 53 -6.86 0.15 3.55
C TYR A 53 -7.26 -0.66 2.32
N GLY A 54 -6.49 -1.71 2.00
CA GLY A 54 -6.79 -2.58 0.87
C GLY A 54 -8.20 -3.19 0.96
N MET A 55 -8.59 -3.66 2.14
CA MET A 55 -9.94 -4.20 2.36
C MET A 55 -11.03 -3.12 2.25
N LYS A 56 -10.85 -1.97 2.90
CA LYS A 56 -11.84 -0.87 2.90
C LYS A 56 -12.05 -0.25 1.51
N LEU A 57 -11.02 -0.27 0.67
CA LEU A 57 -11.08 0.18 -0.71
C LEU A 57 -11.58 -0.89 -1.69
N GLY A 58 -11.73 -2.13 -1.25
CA GLY A 58 -12.12 -3.27 -2.10
C GLY A 58 -11.00 -3.74 -3.05
N ILE A 59 -9.74 -3.39 -2.73
CA ILE A 59 -8.55 -3.84 -3.46
C ILE A 59 -8.17 -5.25 -3.01
N LEU A 60 -8.30 -5.55 -1.72
CA LEU A 60 -7.93 -6.83 -1.10
C LEU A 60 -9.19 -7.50 -0.53
N SER A 61 -9.44 -8.75 -0.92
CA SER A 61 -10.51 -9.56 -0.32
C SER A 61 -10.06 -10.21 1.00
N SER A 62 -11.01 -10.74 1.77
CA SER A 62 -10.71 -11.53 2.97
C SER A 62 -10.03 -12.88 2.68
N THR A 63 -10.06 -13.35 1.44
CA THR A 63 -9.37 -14.56 0.96
C THR A 63 -7.99 -14.24 0.40
N GLY A 64 -7.61 -12.97 0.33
CA GLY A 64 -6.33 -12.52 -0.21
C GLY A 64 -6.32 -12.23 -1.70
N ASP A 65 -7.46 -12.24 -2.37
CA ASP A 65 -7.56 -11.91 -3.80
C ASP A 65 -7.40 -10.40 -4.01
N ILE A 66 -6.68 -10.02 -5.07
CA ILE A 66 -6.42 -8.63 -5.42
C ILE A 66 -7.28 -8.20 -6.59
N ASN A 67 -8.08 -7.15 -6.39
CA ASN A 67 -8.82 -6.49 -7.46
C ASN A 67 -7.90 -5.46 -8.15
N VAL A 68 -7.25 -5.89 -9.23
CA VAL A 68 -6.31 -5.07 -10.02
C VAL A 68 -6.99 -3.83 -10.60
N GLU A 69 -8.19 -3.97 -11.17
CA GLU A 69 -8.94 -2.84 -11.75
C GLU A 69 -9.19 -1.77 -10.70
N LYS A 70 -9.68 -2.17 -9.52
CA LYS A 70 -9.95 -1.24 -8.42
C LYS A 70 -8.68 -0.55 -7.93
N TRP A 71 -7.56 -1.27 -7.91
CA TRP A 71 -6.28 -0.70 -7.50
C TRP A 71 -5.80 0.36 -8.49
N VAL A 72 -5.88 0.09 -9.79
CA VAL A 72 -5.48 1.04 -10.84
C VAL A 72 -6.40 2.27 -10.88
N ASP A 73 -7.71 2.07 -10.70
CA ASP A 73 -8.69 3.17 -10.71
C ASP A 73 -8.51 4.16 -9.54
N LEU A 74 -7.91 3.74 -8.44
CA LEU A 74 -7.78 4.54 -7.22
C LEU A 74 -6.47 5.33 -7.12
N PHE A 75 -5.44 4.94 -7.87
CA PHE A 75 -4.10 5.52 -7.73
C PHE A 75 -3.50 5.84 -9.11
N ASP A 76 -3.43 7.13 -9.45
CA ASP A 76 -3.02 7.62 -10.78
C ASP A 76 -1.60 7.19 -11.21
N TYR A 77 -0.73 6.81 -10.27
CA TYR A 77 0.62 6.31 -10.58
C TYR A 77 0.64 4.81 -10.94
N MET A 78 -0.49 4.11 -10.78
CA MET A 78 -0.64 2.71 -11.12
C MET A 78 -1.08 2.54 -12.57
N ASN A 79 -0.67 1.42 -13.17
CA ASN A 79 -1.26 0.89 -14.40
C ASN A 79 -1.42 -0.63 -14.26
N VAL A 80 -2.21 -1.22 -15.15
CA VAL A 80 -2.52 -2.66 -15.12
C VAL A 80 -1.27 -3.52 -15.12
N ALA A 81 -0.30 -3.21 -15.99
CA ALA A 81 0.94 -3.99 -16.10
C ALA A 81 1.76 -3.99 -14.80
N LEU A 82 1.86 -2.84 -14.12
CA LEU A 82 2.54 -2.72 -12.83
C LEU A 82 1.81 -3.49 -11.73
N ALA A 83 0.48 -3.33 -11.65
CA ALA A 83 -0.34 -4.02 -10.65
C ALA A 83 -0.25 -5.54 -10.81
N GLU A 84 -0.47 -6.06 -12.02
CA GLU A 84 -0.39 -7.50 -12.32
C GLU A 84 0.99 -8.07 -12.02
N LYS A 85 2.05 -7.35 -12.41
CA LYS A 85 3.43 -7.75 -12.11
C LYS A 85 3.63 -7.96 -10.60
N CYS A 86 3.20 -7.00 -9.78
CA CYS A 86 3.35 -7.11 -8.33
C CYS A 86 2.47 -8.19 -7.71
N VAL A 87 1.24 -8.37 -8.20
CA VAL A 87 0.36 -9.47 -7.77
C VAL A 87 0.98 -10.84 -8.06
N GLN A 88 1.62 -11.01 -9.22
CA GLN A 88 2.28 -12.28 -9.59
C GLN A 88 3.54 -12.59 -8.77
N MET A 89 4.25 -11.55 -8.30
CA MET A 89 5.48 -11.70 -7.54
C MET A 89 5.23 -12.03 -6.06
N VAL A 90 4.11 -11.58 -5.49
CA VAL A 90 3.80 -11.75 -4.07
C VAL A 90 2.96 -13.01 -3.83
N LYS A 91 3.55 -14.02 -3.18
CA LYS A 91 2.90 -15.31 -2.85
C LYS A 91 2.60 -15.49 -1.36
N GLU A 92 2.56 -14.39 -0.62
CA GLU A 92 2.36 -14.40 0.83
C GLU A 92 0.90 -14.69 1.21
N GLU A 93 0.72 -15.49 2.26
CA GLU A 93 -0.58 -15.89 2.80
C GLU A 93 -1.04 -14.96 3.93
N ASP A 94 -0.11 -14.45 4.75
CA ASP A 94 -0.44 -13.44 5.74
C ASP A 94 -0.86 -12.14 5.06
N LEU A 95 -2.09 -11.70 5.31
CA LEU A 95 -2.65 -10.56 4.57
C LEU A 95 -1.96 -9.23 4.91
N CYS A 96 -1.39 -9.08 6.11
CA CYS A 96 -0.63 -7.89 6.46
C CYS A 96 0.70 -7.86 5.68
N GLU A 97 1.45 -8.96 5.71
CA GLU A 97 2.71 -9.10 4.99
C GLU A 97 2.50 -9.03 3.47
N LYS A 98 1.45 -9.67 2.94
CA LYS A 98 1.05 -9.57 1.54
C LYS A 98 0.83 -8.12 1.11
N SER A 99 0.08 -7.35 1.90
CA SER A 99 -0.20 -5.94 1.59
C SER A 99 1.07 -5.10 1.60
N TYR A 100 1.97 -5.35 2.56
CA TYR A 100 3.27 -4.70 2.61
C TYR A 100 4.14 -5.01 1.38
N LEU A 101 4.26 -6.29 1.01
CA LEU A 101 5.06 -6.71 -0.14
C LEU A 101 4.51 -6.17 -1.46
N LEU A 102 3.19 -6.04 -1.59
CA LEU A 102 2.55 -5.42 -2.75
C LEU A 102 2.93 -3.94 -2.89
N VAL A 103 2.83 -3.16 -1.80
CA VAL A 103 3.24 -1.74 -1.80
C VAL A 103 4.73 -1.60 -2.05
N LYS A 104 5.55 -2.45 -1.44
CA LYS A 104 7.01 -2.49 -1.66
C LYS A 104 7.37 -2.80 -3.10
N CYS A 105 6.70 -3.76 -3.73
CA CYS A 105 6.91 -4.05 -5.15
C CYS A 105 6.62 -2.83 -6.04
N VAL A 106 5.48 -2.17 -5.82
CA VAL A 106 5.12 -0.96 -6.57
C VAL A 106 6.16 0.14 -6.38
N ASN A 107 6.57 0.36 -5.13
CA ASN A 107 7.61 1.32 -4.76
C ASN A 107 8.93 1.05 -5.47
N ASP A 108 9.39 -0.20 -5.47
CA ASP A 108 10.64 -0.62 -6.08
C ASP A 108 10.61 -0.50 -7.61
N GLU A 109 9.48 -0.82 -8.24
CA GLU A 109 9.30 -0.70 -9.69
C GLU A 109 9.22 0.77 -10.15
N LEU A 110 8.52 1.61 -9.41
CA LEU A 110 8.46 3.04 -9.70
C LEU A 110 9.81 3.73 -9.45
N SER A 111 10.58 3.28 -8.45
CA SER A 111 11.96 3.76 -8.20
C SER A 111 12.89 3.50 -9.37
N LYS A 112 12.74 2.35 -10.05
CA LYS A 112 13.53 2.02 -11.25
C LYS A 112 13.14 2.89 -12.45
N GLN A 113 11.87 3.25 -12.56
CA GLN A 113 11.35 4.07 -13.66
C GLN A 113 11.69 5.56 -13.50
N TYR A 114 11.77 6.04 -12.26
CA TYR A 114 12.09 7.44 -11.93
C TYR A 114 13.27 7.50 -10.95
N PRO A 115 14.49 7.14 -11.40
CA PRO A 115 15.67 7.26 -10.54
C PRO A 115 15.83 8.73 -10.13
N SER A 116 15.98 8.95 -8.82
CA SER A 116 16.23 10.25 -8.20
C SER A 116 17.56 10.85 -8.64
#